data_AF-A0A1B6FFH2-F1
#
_entry.id   AF-A0A1B6FFH2-F1
#
_cell.length_a   1.000
_cell.length_b   1.000
_cell.length_c   1.000
_cell.angle_alpha   90.00
_cell.angle_beta   90.00
_cell.angle_gamma   90.00
#
_symmetry.space_group_name_H-M   'P 1'
#
loop_
_entity.id
_entity.type
_entity.pdbx_description
1 polymer ?
#
loop_
_entity_poly.entity_id
_entity_poly.type
_entity_poly.pdbx_seq_one_letter_code
_entity_poly.pdbx_strand_id
1 'polypeptide(L)'
;MTTAARPTFEPARGGQGRGEKDLSAISKQYSSRDLPGHTKLKFREHGQGTTEELRNRDFRKELDEREREKDKGGRRVPDIRDNKRLKLDQVPAASLDADDPLNEDDSDDPDS
;
A
#
# COMPACT_ATOMS: atom_id res chain seq x y z
N MET A 1 -5.68 34.57 24.94
CA MET A 1 -5.88 34.12 23.54
C MET A 1 -5.89 32.60 23.54
N THR A 2 -6.97 31.96 23.09
CA THR A 2 -7.03 30.51 22.88
C THR A 2 -6.74 30.21 21.40
N THR A 3 -5.85 29.26 21.09
CA THR A 3 -5.48 28.92 19.72
C THR A 3 -6.53 27.99 19.08
N ALA A 4 -7.02 28.34 17.89
CA ALA A 4 -8.03 27.54 17.18
C ALA A 4 -7.46 26.21 16.65
N ALA A 5 -6.14 26.16 16.39
CA ALA A 5 -5.45 24.92 16.04
C ALA A 5 -5.30 24.04 17.30
N ARG A 6 -5.97 22.89 17.29
CA ARG A 6 -5.92 21.88 18.36
C ARG A 6 -5.79 20.48 17.76
N PRO A 7 -5.00 19.57 18.39
CA PRO A 7 -4.94 18.17 17.95
C PRO A 7 -6.27 17.45 18.16
N THR A 8 -6.50 16.38 17.39
CA THR A 8 -7.62 15.46 17.60
C THR A 8 -7.16 14.29 18.47
N PHE A 9 -7.63 14.21 19.70
CA PHE A 9 -7.31 13.09 20.60
C PHE A 9 -8.28 11.92 20.46
N GLU A 10 -9.53 12.21 20.04
CA GLU A 10 -10.55 11.21 19.78
C GLU A 10 -11.01 11.31 18.32
N PRO A 11 -11.06 10.19 17.57
CA PRO A 11 -11.53 10.19 16.19
C PRO A 11 -13.06 10.28 16.13
N ALA A 12 -13.59 10.72 14.98
CA ALA A 12 -15.02 10.67 14.72
C ALA A 12 -15.51 9.22 14.67
N ARG A 13 -16.63 8.92 15.33
CA ARG A 13 -17.28 7.60 15.30
C ARG A 13 -18.25 7.52 14.12
N GLY A 14 -18.20 6.42 13.37
CA GLY A 14 -19.22 6.07 12.39
C GLY A 14 -20.55 5.68 13.06
N GLY A 15 -21.62 5.61 12.27
CA GLY A 15 -22.96 5.26 12.71
C GLY A 15 -23.92 6.44 12.87
N GLN A 16 -23.63 7.62 12.34
CA GLN A 16 -24.53 8.80 12.37
C GLN A 16 -24.67 9.49 11.00
N GLY A 17 -23.93 9.01 10.00
CA GLY A 17 -23.87 9.56 8.65
C GLY A 17 -24.89 8.94 7.69
N ARG A 18 -24.80 9.37 6.43
CA ARG A 18 -25.68 8.86 5.35
C ARG A 18 -25.47 7.35 5.17
N GLY A 19 -26.56 6.59 5.25
CA GLY A 19 -26.57 5.15 4.97
C GLY A 19 -26.19 4.24 6.15
N GLU A 20 -25.99 4.78 7.36
CA GLU A 20 -25.42 3.99 8.48
C GLU A 20 -26.42 3.50 9.54
N LYS A 21 -27.58 4.14 9.73
CA LYS A 21 -28.57 3.74 10.76
C LYS A 21 -29.96 3.55 10.18
N ASP A 22 -30.62 4.66 9.92
CA ASP A 22 -31.72 4.67 8.97
C ASP A 22 -31.09 4.92 7.61
N LEU A 23 -31.70 4.46 6.51
CA LEU A 23 -31.40 4.91 5.15
C LEU A 23 -31.82 6.39 5.01
N SER A 24 -31.29 7.23 5.90
CA SER A 24 -31.92 8.36 6.56
C SER A 24 -32.57 9.27 5.54
N ALA A 25 -33.90 9.26 5.55
CA ALA A 25 -34.75 10.11 4.74
C ALA A 25 -34.32 10.17 3.26
N ILE A 26 -34.21 9.01 2.59
CA ILE A 26 -33.96 8.80 1.14
C ILE A 26 -33.51 10.09 0.45
N SER A 27 -32.28 10.48 0.73
CA SER A 27 -31.68 11.61 0.04
C SER A 27 -31.59 11.24 -1.44
N LYS A 28 -32.10 12.11 -2.32
CA LYS A 28 -31.95 11.93 -3.77
C LYS A 28 -30.53 12.28 -4.26
N GLN A 29 -29.62 12.62 -3.35
CA GLN A 29 -28.23 12.94 -3.66
C GLN A 29 -27.43 11.65 -3.82
N TYR A 30 -26.81 11.46 -4.98
CA TYR A 30 -25.87 10.38 -5.27
C TYR A 30 -24.60 10.98 -5.89
N SER A 31 -23.45 10.35 -5.62
CA SER A 31 -22.18 10.70 -6.27
C SER A 31 -22.09 10.04 -7.64
N SER A 32 -21.24 10.56 -8.53
CA SER A 32 -20.88 9.87 -9.77
C SER A 32 -20.24 8.50 -9.51
N ARG A 33 -19.62 8.30 -8.33
CA ARG A 33 -19.06 7.02 -7.88
C ARG A 33 -20.11 6.00 -7.44
N ASP A 34 -21.31 6.45 -7.09
CA ASP A 34 -22.40 5.58 -6.63
C ASP A 34 -23.26 5.06 -7.80
N LEU A 35 -22.92 5.47 -9.03
CA LEU A 35 -23.57 4.94 -10.23
C LEU A 35 -23.27 3.44 -10.39
N PRO A 36 -24.18 2.65 -10.99
CA PRO A 36 -23.98 1.22 -11.16
C PRO A 36 -22.66 0.88 -11.88
N GLY A 37 -21.75 0.26 -11.16
CA GLY A 37 -20.47 -0.25 -11.65
C GLY A 37 -20.22 -1.64 -11.08
N HIS A 38 -19.67 -2.55 -11.90
CA HIS A 38 -19.38 -3.93 -11.49
C HIS A 38 -20.57 -4.66 -10.83
N THR A 39 -21.73 -4.64 -11.50
CA THR A 39 -22.98 -5.25 -11.00
C THR A 39 -22.97 -6.78 -10.95
N LYS A 40 -21.89 -7.43 -11.39
CA LYS A 40 -21.74 -8.88 -11.43
C LYS A 40 -20.49 -9.29 -10.65
N LEU A 41 -20.68 -10.14 -9.66
CA LEU A 41 -19.59 -10.80 -8.95
C LEU A 41 -19.04 -11.93 -9.81
N LYS A 42 -17.72 -11.99 -9.94
CA LYS A 42 -17.03 -13.12 -10.59
C LYS A 42 -16.77 -14.19 -9.55
N PHE A 43 -17.06 -15.43 -9.89
CA PHE A 43 -16.70 -16.59 -9.09
C PHE A 43 -15.40 -17.20 -9.60
N ARG A 44 -14.73 -17.98 -8.75
CA ARG A 44 -13.55 -18.74 -9.16
C ARG A 44 -14.02 -19.88 -10.05
N GLU A 45 -13.48 -19.96 -11.25
CA GLU A 45 -13.69 -21.09 -12.16
C GLU A 45 -12.77 -22.26 -11.79
N HIS A 46 -13.07 -23.44 -12.33
CA HIS A 46 -12.21 -24.62 -12.17
C HIS A 46 -10.76 -24.30 -12.59
N GLY A 47 -9.79 -24.68 -11.75
CA GLY A 47 -8.36 -24.39 -11.94
C GLY A 47 -7.91 -23.04 -11.38
N GLN A 48 -8.82 -22.18 -10.91
CA GLN A 48 -8.50 -20.92 -10.23
C GLN A 48 -8.45 -21.05 -8.70
N GLY A 49 -8.42 -22.28 -8.19
CA GLY A 49 -8.49 -22.59 -6.77
C GLY A 49 -9.90 -22.45 -6.23
N THR A 50 -10.84 -23.20 -6.81
CA THR A 50 -12.19 -23.34 -6.25
C THR A 50 -12.13 -23.94 -4.84
N THR A 51 -13.18 -23.72 -4.04
CA THR A 51 -13.25 -24.27 -2.68
C THR A 51 -13.21 -25.80 -2.67
N GLU A 52 -13.74 -26.45 -3.70
CA GLU A 52 -13.73 -27.90 -3.87
C GLU A 52 -12.32 -28.43 -4.12
N GLU A 53 -11.57 -27.81 -5.02
CA GLU A 53 -10.16 -28.16 -5.27
C GLU A 53 -9.28 -27.93 -4.04
N LEU A 54 -9.53 -26.86 -3.28
CA LEU A 54 -8.77 -26.56 -2.07
C LEU A 54 -9.05 -27.58 -0.95
N ARG A 55 -10.27 -28.10 -0.85
CA ARG A 55 -10.64 -29.13 0.14
C ARG A 55 -9.95 -30.46 -0.11
N ASN A 56 -9.74 -30.81 -1.38
CA ASN A 56 -9.16 -32.10 -1.76
C ASN A 56 -7.63 -32.08 -1.89
N ARG A 57 -6.97 -30.92 -1.67
CA ARG A 57 -5.53 -30.76 -1.85
C ARG A 57 -4.74 -30.89 -0.55
N ASP A 58 -3.65 -31.65 -0.62
CA ASP A 58 -2.67 -31.78 0.46
C ASP A 58 -1.57 -30.70 0.34
N PHE A 59 -1.83 -29.52 0.93
CA PHE A 59 -0.92 -28.37 0.82
C PHE A 59 0.48 -28.63 1.40
N ARG A 60 0.61 -29.47 2.44
CA ARG A 60 1.93 -29.78 3.02
C ARG A 60 2.83 -30.48 2.03
N LYS A 61 2.29 -31.48 1.32
CA LYS A 61 3.05 -32.25 0.33
C LYS A 61 3.40 -31.39 -0.88
N GLU A 62 2.44 -30.62 -1.39
CA GLU A 62 2.68 -29.71 -2.52
C GLU A 62 3.76 -28.66 -2.19
N LEU A 63 3.73 -28.12 -0.96
CA LEU A 63 4.71 -27.16 -0.47
C LEU A 63 6.11 -27.80 -0.40
N ASP A 64 6.24 -28.94 0.26
CA ASP A 64 7.53 -29.65 0.40
C ASP A 64 8.12 -30.02 -0.98
N GLU A 65 7.29 -30.45 -1.93
CA GLU A 65 7.73 -30.77 -3.29
C GLU A 65 8.21 -29.52 -4.03
N ARG A 66 7.47 -28.41 -3.94
CA ARG A 66 7.82 -27.14 -4.57
C ARG A 66 9.07 -26.51 -3.96
N GLU A 67 9.29 -26.67 -2.66
CA GLU A 67 10.52 -26.26 -1.98
C GLU A 67 11.70 -27.12 -2.43
N ARG A 68 11.56 -28.45 -2.46
CA ARG A 68 12.59 -29.36 -2.98
C ARG A 68 12.96 -29.08 -4.43
N GLU A 69 11.99 -28.71 -5.27
CA GLU A 69 12.25 -28.33 -6.67
C GLU A 69 13.01 -27.00 -6.77
N LYS A 70 12.64 -26.00 -5.96
CA LYS A 70 13.36 -24.72 -5.88
C LYS A 70 14.79 -24.88 -5.37
N ASP A 71 15.02 -25.75 -4.38
CA ASP A 71 16.34 -26.00 -3.81
C ASP A 71 17.27 -26.73 -4.79
N LYS A 72 16.72 -27.61 -5.64
CA LYS A 72 17.47 -28.25 -6.74
C LYS A 72 17.83 -27.28 -7.87
N GLY A 73 17.06 -26.20 -8.01
CA GLY A 73 17.23 -25.14 -9.01
C GLY A 73 18.05 -23.93 -8.55
N GLY A 74 19.01 -24.08 -7.63
CA GLY A 74 20.19 -23.22 -7.53
C GLY A 74 20.03 -21.68 -7.50
N ARG A 75 18.89 -21.13 -7.09
CA ARG A 75 18.79 -19.70 -6.71
C ARG A 75 18.52 -19.62 -5.23
N ARG A 76 19.62 -19.54 -4.47
CA ARG A 76 19.58 -19.07 -3.08
C ARG A 76 18.84 -17.74 -3.07
N VAL A 77 17.67 -17.71 -2.46
CA VAL A 77 17.07 -16.44 -2.03
C VAL A 77 18.09 -15.83 -1.08
N PRO A 78 18.63 -14.62 -1.36
CA PRO A 78 19.51 -13.98 -0.39
C PRO A 78 18.68 -13.74 0.87
N ASP A 79 19.16 -14.24 2.01
CA ASP A 79 18.63 -13.92 3.32
C ASP A 79 18.75 -12.40 3.49
N ILE A 80 17.63 -11.67 3.41
CA ILE A 80 17.56 -10.20 3.56
C ILE A 80 17.68 -9.85 5.05
N ARG A 81 18.68 -10.41 5.74
CA ARG A 81 18.94 -10.10 7.16
C ARG A 81 20.09 -9.16 7.40
N ASP A 82 20.94 -8.92 6.40
CA ASP A 82 22.09 -8.04 6.58
C ASP A 82 22.17 -6.99 5.47
N ASN A 83 22.41 -5.74 5.88
CA ASN A 83 22.76 -4.55 5.09
C ASN A 83 21.62 -3.61 4.65
N LYS A 84 20.99 -2.93 5.63
CA LYS A 84 20.52 -1.55 5.42
C LYS A 84 20.88 -0.63 6.59
N ARG A 85 22.18 -0.34 6.70
CA ARG A 85 22.64 1.00 7.06
C ARG A 85 23.30 1.62 5.82
N LEU A 86 22.52 1.72 4.74
CA LEU A 86 22.85 2.62 3.64
C LEU A 86 22.32 3.99 4.04
N LYS A 87 23.28 4.82 4.44
CA LYS A 87 23.23 6.25 4.68
C LYS A 87 22.19 6.94 3.78
N LEU A 88 21.06 7.29 4.39
CA LEU A 88 20.01 8.12 3.81
C LEU A 88 20.46 9.59 3.94
N ASP A 89 21.49 9.98 3.18
CA ASP A 89 21.93 11.37 3.08
C ASP A 89 22.29 11.62 1.61
N GLN A 90 21.25 11.71 0.78
CA GLN A 90 21.14 12.55 -0.42
C GLN A 90 19.84 12.14 -1.13
N VAL A 91 18.75 12.83 -0.84
CA VAL A 91 17.52 12.68 -1.63
C VAL A 91 17.78 13.36 -2.99
N PRO A 92 17.46 12.76 -4.15
CA PRO A 92 17.63 13.40 -5.44
C PRO A 92 16.81 14.70 -5.51
N ALA A 93 17.40 15.77 -6.05
CA ALA A 93 16.88 17.14 -6.14
C ALA A 93 15.61 17.33 -7.02
N ALA A 94 14.74 16.33 -7.12
CA ALA A 94 13.50 16.37 -7.88
C ALA A 94 12.25 16.55 -7.00
N SER A 95 12.41 16.75 -5.69
CA SER A 95 11.30 17.03 -4.74
C SER A 95 11.46 18.37 -4.01
N LEU A 96 12.40 19.20 -4.46
CA LEU A 96 12.60 20.57 -3.99
C LEU A 96 11.69 21.51 -4.80
N ASP A 97 11.01 22.42 -4.11
CA ASP A 97 10.08 23.41 -4.67
C ASP A 97 10.84 24.56 -5.36
N ALA A 98 10.23 25.20 -6.35
CA ALA A 98 10.89 26.11 -7.29
C ALA A 98 11.38 27.45 -6.70
N ASP A 99 11.08 27.75 -5.43
CA ASP A 99 11.40 29.03 -4.78
C ASP A 99 12.36 28.89 -3.57
N ASP A 100 13.05 27.75 -3.42
CA ASP A 100 14.04 27.57 -2.35
C ASP A 100 15.41 28.15 -2.75
N PRO A 101 15.94 29.19 -2.09
CA PRO A 101 17.20 29.81 -2.50
C PRO A 101 18.37 28.85 -2.26
N LEU A 102 19.06 28.48 -3.35
CA LEU A 102 20.32 27.75 -3.29
C LEU A 102 21.37 28.66 -2.64
N ASN A 103 21.89 28.23 -1.48
CA ASN A 103 23.00 28.91 -0.83
C ASN A 103 24.25 28.71 -1.68
N GLU A 104 24.61 29.71 -2.48
CA GLU A 104 25.88 29.78 -3.23
C GLU A 104 27.02 30.12 -2.26
N ASP A 105 27.67 29.11 -1.70
CA ASP A 105 29.04 29.25 -1.22
C ASP A 105 29.77 27.92 -1.29
N ASP A 106 30.47 27.70 -2.40
CA ASP A 106 31.74 26.98 -2.38
C ASP A 106 32.57 27.51 -3.56
N SER A 107 33.24 28.62 -3.28
CA SER A 107 34.32 29.13 -4.11
C SER A 107 35.54 28.24 -3.89
N ASP A 108 35.83 27.33 -4.81
CA ASP A 108 37.13 26.65 -4.86
C ASP A 108 37.81 26.90 -6.22
N ASP A 109 38.78 27.81 -6.12
CA ASP A 109 39.73 28.30 -7.11
C ASP A 109 40.64 27.14 -7.61
N PRO A 110 40.78 26.91 -8.93
CA PRO A 110 41.69 25.88 -9.44
C PRO A 110 43.08 26.48 -9.69
N ASP A 111 43.94 26.52 -8.66
CA ASP A 111 45.33 26.95 -8.84
C ASP A 111 46.25 25.80 -9.31
N SER A 112 47.25 26.23 -10.08
CA SER A 112 48.22 25.47 -10.87
C SER A 112 49.30 24.75 -10.07
#